data_AF-A0A9X2IW32-F1
#
_entry.id   AF-A0A9X2IW32-F1
#
_cell.length_a   1.000
_cell.length_b   1.000
_cell.length_c   1.000
_cell.angle_alpha   90.00
_cell.angle_beta   90.00
_cell.angle_gamma   90.00
#
_symmetry.space_group_name_H-M   'P 1'
#
loop_
_entity.id
_entity.type
_entity.pdbx_description
1 polymer ?
#
loop_
_entity_poly.entity_id
_entity_poly.type
_entity_poly.pdbx_seq_one_letter_code
_entity_poly.pdbx_strand_id
1 'polypeptide(L)'
;MTPSSWLTFLAFFLFVAPGLLFDQLSARKRVKRRESTFTEISRVALISTVCSVTATALLAGAAAVMAWRGWKPFPVPSSLITQGSRYVADHVVPTAVTSLVFVVLSLLVSWVLFLLLHRKHKGGISYTSTWRQVMRVRAPEGTEVHVRAGMSDGSVWFGRVAEYSPDLEVADRELILAQPLATKPKPEQNTGEEPKPLPDRWTYMVLRGSDIVSLAVSYRAPRVDESLPAHKRRLGQLFSSRPRPRGALQATRTRLSTIRLPRLTAAGPPQAEASQAGGGTDAEPGTGRGGAGGQ
;
A
#
# COMPACT_ATOMS: atom_id res chain seq x y z
N MET A 1 -28.72 3.90 -25.42
CA MET A 1 -29.94 3.74 -24.59
C MET A 1 -29.74 4.56 -23.34
N THR A 2 -30.46 5.67 -23.18
CA THR A 2 -30.45 6.41 -21.92
C THR A 2 -31.17 5.56 -20.87
N PRO A 3 -30.60 5.38 -19.67
CA PRO A 3 -31.28 4.68 -18.59
C PRO A 3 -32.49 5.52 -18.16
N SER A 4 -33.68 5.20 -18.70
CA SER A 4 -34.93 5.89 -18.36
C SER A 4 -35.56 5.35 -17.07
N SER A 5 -34.99 4.31 -16.47
CA SER A 5 -35.51 3.67 -15.27
C SER A 5 -34.45 3.60 -14.16
N TRP A 6 -34.91 3.79 -12.91
CA TRP A 6 -34.10 3.58 -11.70
C TRP A 6 -33.45 2.18 -11.67
N LEU A 7 -34.14 1.18 -12.23
CA LEU A 7 -33.64 -0.20 -12.32
C LEU A 7 -32.39 -0.30 -13.19
N THR A 8 -32.32 0.43 -14.31
CA THR A 8 -31.14 0.42 -15.18
C THR A 8 -29.92 1.04 -14.47
N PHE A 9 -30.12 2.09 -13.68
CA PHE A 9 -29.06 2.67 -12.86
C PHE A 9 -28.57 1.66 -11.80
N LEU A 10 -29.48 1.01 -11.08
CA LEU A 10 -29.13 0.00 -10.10
C LEU A 10 -28.35 -1.17 -10.74
N ALA A 11 -28.81 -1.67 -11.89
CA ALA A 11 -28.14 -2.73 -12.63
C ALA A 11 -26.73 -2.32 -13.06
N PHE A 12 -26.54 -1.07 -13.50
CA PHE A 12 -25.22 -0.53 -13.82
C PHE A 12 -24.28 -0.55 -12.61
N PHE A 13 -24.72 -0.06 -11.44
CA PHE A 13 -23.90 -0.09 -10.22
C PHE A 13 -23.56 -1.51 -9.78
N LEU A 14 -24.52 -2.44 -9.84
CA LEU A 14 -24.29 -3.85 -9.53
C LEU A 14 -23.29 -4.49 -10.49
N PHE A 15 -23.35 -4.12 -11.78
CA PHE A 15 -22.40 -4.60 -12.78
C PHE A 15 -20.99 -4.06 -12.56
N VAL A 16 -20.84 -2.83 -12.08
CA VAL A 16 -19.54 -2.16 -11.83
C VAL A 16 -18.95 -2.52 -10.45
N ALA A 17 -19.78 -2.98 -9.51
CA ALA A 17 -19.38 -3.27 -8.12
C ALA A 17 -18.21 -4.27 -7.98
N PRO A 18 -18.13 -5.39 -8.73
CA PRO A 18 -17.01 -6.31 -8.64
C PRO A 18 -15.66 -5.68 -9.00
N GLY A 19 -15.62 -4.84 -10.04
CA GLY A 19 -14.45 -4.08 -10.42
C GLY A 19 -14.03 -3.07 -9.35
N LEU A 20 -15.01 -2.35 -8.77
CA LEU A 20 -14.75 -1.41 -7.67
C LEU A 20 -14.24 -2.11 -6.42
N LEU A 21 -14.83 -3.26 -6.04
CA LEU A 21 -14.36 -4.06 -4.91
C LEU A 21 -12.89 -4.47 -5.11
N PHE A 22 -12.55 -4.97 -6.31
CA PHE A 22 -11.17 -5.33 -6.63
C PHE A 22 -10.23 -4.13 -6.51
N ASP A 23 -10.62 -2.98 -7.06
CA ASP A 23 -9.81 -1.76 -7.04
C ASP A 23 -9.60 -1.27 -5.60
N GLN A 24 -10.65 -1.25 -4.77
CA GLN A 24 -10.54 -0.89 -3.35
C GLN A 24 -9.62 -1.83 -2.56
N LEU A 25 -9.70 -3.14 -2.81
CA LEU A 25 -8.82 -4.11 -2.14
C LEU A 25 -7.37 -3.97 -2.60
N SER A 26 -7.16 -3.75 -3.90
CA SER A 26 -5.84 -3.51 -4.48
C SER A 26 -5.25 -2.18 -3.99
N ALA A 27 -6.08 -1.16 -3.82
CA ALA A 27 -5.72 0.13 -3.27
C ALA A 27 -5.36 0.09 -1.79
N ARG A 28 -5.58 -1.03 -1.07
CA ARG A 28 -5.03 -1.25 0.28
C ARG A 28 -3.61 -1.82 0.25
N LYS A 29 -3.18 -2.39 -0.88
CA LYS A 29 -1.89 -3.09 -1.04
C LYS A 29 -0.87 -2.34 -1.90
N ARG A 30 -1.28 -1.32 -2.66
CA ARG A 30 -0.42 -0.58 -3.61
C ARG A 30 -0.52 0.92 -3.39
N VAL A 31 0.61 1.65 -3.39
CA VAL A 31 0.58 3.11 -3.52
C VAL A 31 -0.11 3.42 -4.85
N LYS A 32 -1.30 4.03 -4.81
CA LYS A 32 -1.92 4.57 -6.03
C LYS A 32 -1.02 5.70 -6.51
N ARG A 33 -0.20 5.43 -7.54
CA ARG A 33 0.36 6.49 -8.36
C ARG A 33 -0.85 7.17 -9.02
N ARG A 34 -0.81 8.50 -9.17
CA ARG A 34 -1.86 9.25 -9.86
C ARG A 34 -1.92 8.76 -11.31
N GLU A 35 -2.87 7.87 -11.57
CA GLU A 35 -3.19 7.39 -12.90
C GLU A 35 -4.22 8.34 -13.51
N SER A 36 -4.29 8.40 -14.84
CA SER A 36 -5.36 9.12 -15.52
C SER A 36 -6.71 8.53 -15.12
N THR A 37 -7.74 9.37 -14.94
CA THR A 37 -9.12 8.96 -14.68
C THR A 37 -9.61 7.93 -15.71
N PHE A 38 -9.13 8.04 -16.96
CA PHE A 38 -9.44 7.07 -18.02
C PHE A 38 -8.90 5.66 -17.72
N THR A 39 -7.66 5.55 -17.24
CA THR A 39 -7.04 4.28 -16.87
C THR A 39 -7.73 3.63 -15.66
N GLU A 40 -8.15 4.45 -14.68
CA GLU A 40 -8.86 3.96 -13.50
C GLU A 40 -10.23 3.38 -13.89
N ILE A 41 -11.01 4.12 -14.67
CA ILE A 41 -12.34 3.67 -15.12
C ILE A 41 -12.23 2.44 -16.02
N SER A 42 -11.29 2.43 -16.98
CA SER A 42 -11.10 1.28 -17.87
C SER A 42 -10.68 0.02 -17.11
N ARG A 43 -9.80 0.12 -16.11
CA ARG A 43 -9.44 -1.01 -15.24
C ARG A 43 -10.66 -1.56 -14.50
N VAL A 44 -11.45 -0.69 -13.87
CA VAL A 44 -12.66 -1.08 -13.14
C VAL A 44 -13.63 -1.79 -14.08
N ALA A 45 -13.90 -1.23 -15.26
CA ALA A 45 -14.79 -1.82 -16.25
C ALA A 45 -14.30 -3.20 -16.76
N LEU A 46 -13.00 -3.33 -17.06
CA LEU A 46 -12.41 -4.58 -17.54
C LEU A 46 -12.52 -5.68 -16.48
N ILE A 47 -12.17 -5.38 -15.23
CA ILE A 47 -12.23 -6.35 -14.13
C ILE A 47 -13.68 -6.75 -13.84
N SER A 48 -14.62 -5.80 -13.85
CA SER A 48 -16.03 -6.09 -13.70
C SER A 48 -16.56 -7.02 -14.80
N THR A 49 -16.12 -6.79 -16.04
CA THR A 49 -16.49 -7.64 -17.19
C THR A 49 -15.97 -9.06 -17.00
N VAL A 50 -14.69 -9.22 -16.65
CA VAL A 50 -14.09 -10.55 -16.39
C VAL A 50 -14.81 -11.28 -15.25
N CYS A 51 -15.08 -10.58 -14.14
CA CYS A 51 -15.79 -11.18 -13.00
C CYS A 51 -17.22 -11.58 -13.36
N SER A 52 -17.93 -10.74 -14.13
CA SER A 52 -19.29 -11.00 -14.57
C SER A 52 -19.37 -12.19 -15.54
N VAL A 53 -18.49 -12.24 -16.55
CA VAL A 53 -18.42 -13.38 -17.48
C VAL A 53 -18.12 -14.67 -16.74
N THR A 54 -17.17 -14.65 -15.80
CA THR A 54 -16.84 -15.81 -14.98
C THR A 54 -18.02 -16.24 -14.10
N ALA A 55 -18.70 -15.29 -13.44
CA ALA A 55 -19.87 -15.59 -12.62
C ALA A 55 -21.02 -16.16 -13.46
N THR A 56 -21.28 -15.62 -14.66
CA THR A 56 -22.26 -16.17 -15.59
C THR A 56 -21.90 -17.60 -16.00
N ALA A 57 -20.63 -17.88 -16.33
CA ALA A 57 -20.18 -19.22 -16.69
C ALA A 57 -20.35 -20.22 -15.53
N LEU A 58 -20.00 -19.81 -14.31
CA LEU A 58 -20.19 -20.63 -13.10
C LEU A 58 -21.67 -20.89 -12.81
N LEU A 59 -22.53 -19.87 -12.94
CA LEU A 59 -23.97 -20.01 -12.72
C LEU A 59 -24.61 -20.91 -13.78
N ALA A 60 -24.23 -20.74 -15.05
CA ALA A 60 -24.70 -21.59 -16.15
C ALA A 60 -24.25 -23.06 -15.97
N GLY A 61 -22.99 -23.27 -15.59
CA GLY A 61 -22.48 -24.60 -15.26
C GLY A 61 -23.23 -25.24 -14.09
N ALA A 62 -23.47 -24.49 -13.01
CA ALA A 62 -24.25 -24.97 -11.87
C ALA A 62 -25.69 -25.32 -12.28
N ALA A 63 -26.35 -24.46 -13.06
CA ALA A 63 -27.70 -24.71 -13.58
C ALA A 63 -27.75 -25.97 -14.45
N ALA A 64 -26.76 -26.20 -15.32
CA ALA A 64 -26.68 -27.42 -16.13
C ALA A 64 -26.53 -28.69 -15.27
N VAL A 65 -25.68 -28.66 -14.25
CA VAL A 65 -25.48 -29.78 -13.30
C VAL A 65 -26.77 -30.07 -12.51
N MET A 66 -27.47 -29.04 -12.05
CA MET A 66 -28.75 -29.20 -11.34
C MET A 66 -29.86 -29.73 -12.26
N ALA A 67 -29.94 -29.25 -13.49
CA ALA A 67 -30.89 -29.72 -14.48
C ALA A 67 -30.67 -31.22 -14.81
N TRP A 68 -29.42 -31.67 -14.87
CA TRP A 68 -29.11 -33.09 -15.03
C TRP A 68 -29.61 -33.95 -13.86
N ARG A 69 -29.67 -33.38 -12.65
CA ARG A 69 -30.27 -34.01 -11.46
C ARG A 69 -31.79 -33.87 -11.38
N GLY A 70 -32.44 -33.31 -12.39
CA GLY A 70 -33.89 -33.08 -12.44
C GLY A 70 -34.37 -31.86 -11.65
N TRP A 71 -33.47 -31.07 -11.06
CA TRP A 71 -33.84 -29.88 -10.28
C TRP A 71 -33.66 -28.61 -11.10
N LYS A 72 -34.70 -27.77 -11.19
CA LYS A 72 -34.70 -26.52 -11.97
C LYS A 72 -35.02 -25.29 -11.11
N PRO A 73 -34.13 -24.87 -10.19
CA PRO A 73 -34.37 -23.71 -9.33
C PRO A 73 -34.14 -22.36 -10.04
N PHE A 74 -33.51 -22.36 -11.22
CA PHE A 74 -33.15 -21.14 -11.96
C PHE A 74 -34.09 -20.90 -13.16
N PRO A 75 -34.32 -19.63 -13.53
CA PRO A 75 -35.09 -19.27 -14.71
C PRO A 75 -34.42 -19.82 -15.98
N VAL A 76 -35.25 -20.19 -16.96
CA VAL A 76 -34.79 -20.77 -18.22
C VAL A 76 -34.31 -19.64 -19.15
N PRO A 77 -33.04 -19.60 -19.57
CA PRO A 77 -32.51 -18.49 -20.36
C PRO A 77 -33.23 -18.27 -21.70
N SER A 78 -33.63 -19.35 -22.37
CA SER A 78 -34.35 -19.26 -23.64
C SER A 78 -35.73 -18.60 -23.50
N SER A 79 -36.46 -18.92 -22.42
CA SER A 79 -37.74 -18.27 -22.11
C SER A 79 -37.56 -16.80 -21.78
N LEU A 80 -36.48 -16.44 -21.07
CA LEU A 80 -36.18 -15.06 -20.71
C LEU A 80 -35.83 -14.20 -21.93
N ILE A 81 -35.14 -14.75 -22.93
CA ILE A 81 -34.82 -14.07 -24.20
C ILE A 81 -36.05 -13.92 -25.10
N THR A 82 -36.88 -14.97 -25.18
CA THR A 82 -38.04 -15.00 -26.09
C THR A 82 -39.25 -14.23 -25.58
N GLN A 83 -39.51 -14.28 -24.27
CA GLN A 83 -40.69 -13.65 -23.65
C GLN A 83 -40.35 -12.33 -22.93
N GLY A 84 -39.06 -12.05 -22.68
CA GLY A 84 -38.58 -10.78 -22.15
C GLY A 84 -39.25 -10.37 -20.83
N SER A 85 -39.86 -9.19 -20.83
CA SER A 85 -40.49 -8.60 -19.64
C SER A 85 -41.66 -9.40 -19.09
N ARG A 86 -42.42 -10.11 -19.94
CA ARG A 86 -43.57 -10.93 -19.50
C ARG A 86 -43.11 -12.07 -18.59
N TYR A 87 -42.06 -12.77 -19.00
CA TYR A 87 -41.49 -13.84 -18.19
C TYR A 87 -40.96 -13.35 -16.84
N VAL A 88 -40.32 -12.18 -16.81
CA VAL A 88 -39.84 -11.57 -15.57
C VAL A 88 -41.00 -11.22 -14.64
N ALA A 89 -42.11 -10.70 -15.17
CA ALA A 89 -43.32 -10.40 -14.39
C ALA A 89 -43.98 -11.68 -13.82
N ASP A 90 -43.97 -12.77 -14.58
CA ASP A 90 -44.53 -14.04 -14.14
C ASP A 90 -43.62 -14.80 -13.16
N HIS A 91 -42.30 -14.54 -13.20
CA HIS A 91 -41.28 -15.24 -12.40
C HIS A 91 -40.37 -14.25 -11.65
N VAL A 92 -40.96 -13.29 -10.93
CA VAL A 92 -40.21 -12.24 -10.20
C VAL A 92 -39.26 -12.85 -9.17
N VAL A 93 -39.73 -13.80 -8.35
CA VAL A 93 -38.94 -14.38 -7.26
C VAL A 93 -37.72 -15.16 -7.79
N PRO A 94 -37.86 -16.14 -8.71
CA PRO A 94 -36.72 -16.83 -9.30
C PRO A 94 -35.73 -15.88 -9.99
N THR A 95 -36.23 -14.89 -10.73
CA THR A 95 -35.38 -13.89 -11.39
C THR A 95 -34.59 -13.08 -10.37
N ALA A 96 -35.24 -12.56 -9.33
CA ALA A 96 -34.60 -11.77 -8.28
C ALA A 96 -33.54 -12.57 -7.51
N VAL A 97 -33.85 -13.82 -7.12
CA VAL A 97 -32.89 -14.71 -6.45
C VAL A 97 -31.70 -14.99 -7.36
N THR A 98 -31.93 -15.25 -8.64
CA THR A 98 -30.86 -15.51 -9.62
C THR A 98 -29.95 -14.29 -9.80
N SER A 99 -30.54 -13.10 -9.91
CA SER A 99 -29.78 -11.84 -9.96
C SER A 99 -28.95 -11.62 -8.69
N LEU A 100 -29.52 -11.89 -7.51
CA LEU A 100 -28.79 -11.77 -6.24
C LEU A 100 -27.61 -12.76 -6.18
N VAL A 101 -27.83 -14.03 -6.55
CA VAL A 101 -26.78 -15.05 -6.61
C VAL A 101 -25.69 -14.64 -7.58
N PHE A 102 -26.03 -14.12 -8.75
CA PHE A 102 -25.07 -13.60 -9.72
C PHE A 102 -24.20 -12.48 -9.15
N VAL A 103 -24.80 -11.49 -8.47
CA VAL A 103 -24.06 -10.40 -7.83
C VAL A 103 -23.12 -10.94 -6.76
N VAL A 104 -23.59 -11.80 -5.85
CA VAL A 104 -22.75 -12.40 -4.80
C VAL A 104 -21.60 -13.18 -5.42
N LEU A 105 -21.87 -13.97 -6.47
CA LEU A 105 -20.86 -14.79 -7.13
C LEU A 105 -19.80 -13.93 -7.84
N SER A 106 -20.20 -12.86 -8.53
CA SER A 106 -19.25 -11.93 -9.16
C SER A 106 -18.35 -11.21 -8.15
N LEU A 107 -18.89 -10.82 -6.99
CA LEU A 107 -18.10 -10.24 -5.89
C LEU A 107 -17.11 -11.28 -5.31
N LEU A 108 -17.54 -12.53 -5.15
CA LEU A 108 -16.68 -13.63 -4.69
C LEU A 108 -15.55 -13.91 -5.69
N VAL A 109 -15.84 -13.94 -7.00
CA VAL A 109 -14.82 -14.09 -8.05
C VAL A 109 -13.81 -12.94 -7.98
N SER A 110 -14.28 -11.70 -7.86
CA SER A 110 -13.42 -10.52 -7.68
C SER A 110 -12.50 -10.64 -6.46
N TRP A 111 -13.05 -11.08 -5.32
CA TRP A 111 -12.30 -11.34 -4.09
C TRP A 111 -11.25 -12.43 -4.27
N VAL A 112 -11.61 -13.57 -4.85
CA VAL A 112 -10.68 -14.69 -5.11
C VAL A 112 -9.58 -14.27 -6.07
N LEU A 113 -9.92 -13.55 -7.14
CA LEU A 113 -8.96 -13.01 -8.09
C LEU A 113 -7.96 -12.07 -7.38
N PHE A 114 -8.45 -11.20 -6.49
CA PHE A 114 -7.59 -10.36 -5.67
C PHE A 114 -6.63 -11.17 -4.80
N LEU A 115 -7.13 -12.21 -4.11
CA LEU A 115 -6.30 -13.08 -3.27
C LEU A 115 -5.23 -13.80 -4.09
N LEU A 116 -5.57 -14.35 -5.25
CA LEU A 116 -4.65 -15.07 -6.14
C LEU A 116 -3.54 -14.14 -6.65
N LEU A 117 -3.90 -12.97 -7.16
CA LEU A 117 -2.93 -12.00 -7.71
C LEU A 117 -2.02 -11.40 -6.62
N HIS A 118 -2.53 -11.19 -5.41
CA HIS A 118 -1.79 -10.54 -4.33
C HIS A 118 -1.27 -11.49 -3.25
N ARG A 119 -1.22 -12.80 -3.51
CA ARG A 119 -0.71 -13.82 -2.57
C ARG A 119 0.80 -13.70 -2.32
N LYS A 120 1.57 -13.22 -3.31
CA LYS A 120 3.04 -13.18 -3.26
C LYS A 120 3.61 -11.86 -2.73
N HIS A 121 2.80 -10.82 -2.57
CA HIS A 121 3.29 -9.52 -2.08
C HIS A 121 3.21 -9.45 -0.55
N LYS A 122 4.32 -9.80 0.11
CA LYS A 122 4.52 -9.65 1.57
C LYS A 122 4.92 -8.23 1.99
N GLY A 123 5.10 -7.32 1.05
CA GLY A 123 5.41 -5.92 1.34
C GLY A 123 4.16 -5.17 1.78
N GLY A 124 4.04 -4.89 3.08
CA GLY A 124 3.10 -3.89 3.58
C GLY A 124 3.57 -2.51 3.15
N ILE A 125 2.97 -1.97 2.09
CA ILE A 125 3.22 -0.60 1.67
C ILE A 125 2.50 0.32 2.65
N SER A 126 3.28 0.98 3.52
CA SER A 126 2.74 1.96 4.45
C SER A 126 2.48 3.27 3.71
N TYR A 127 1.22 3.74 3.69
CA TYR A 127 0.79 5.05 3.16
C TYR A 127 1.28 6.25 3.99
N THR A 128 2.35 6.06 4.75
CA THR A 128 2.98 7.12 5.52
C THR A 128 4.03 7.75 4.64
N SER A 129 3.98 9.07 4.44
CA SER A 129 5.07 9.80 3.78
C SER A 129 6.41 9.38 4.39
N THR A 130 7.45 9.28 3.56
CA THR A 130 8.79 8.92 4.05
C THR A 130 9.22 9.86 5.18
N TRP A 131 8.81 11.14 5.10
CA TRP A 131 8.95 12.14 6.16
C TRP A 131 8.26 11.70 7.47
N ARG A 132 6.99 11.28 7.43
CA ARG A 132 6.33 10.72 8.61
C ARG A 132 7.03 9.49 9.15
N GLN A 133 7.52 8.63 8.27
CA GLN A 133 8.18 7.41 8.70
C GLN A 133 9.48 7.71 9.45
N VAL A 134 10.31 8.64 8.96
CA VAL A 134 11.57 8.99 9.62
C VAL A 134 11.38 9.99 10.78
N MET A 135 10.51 10.98 10.65
CA MET A 135 10.34 12.04 11.64
C MET A 135 9.39 11.68 12.80
N ARG A 136 8.55 10.64 12.66
CA ARG A 136 7.58 10.25 13.70
C ARG A 136 7.61 8.77 14.03
N VAL A 137 7.52 7.90 13.02
CA VAL A 137 7.34 6.44 13.27
C VAL A 137 8.65 5.79 13.73
N ARG A 138 9.78 6.19 13.15
CA ARG A 138 11.12 5.67 13.50
C ARG A 138 11.86 6.53 14.51
N ALA A 139 11.31 7.69 14.88
CA ALA A 139 11.93 8.56 15.88
C ALA A 139 11.85 7.91 17.26
N PRO A 140 12.98 7.74 17.98
CA PRO A 140 12.96 7.23 19.34
C PRO A 140 12.13 8.12 20.27
N GLU A 141 11.49 7.52 21.27
CA GLU A 141 10.67 8.27 22.22
C GLU A 141 11.50 9.32 22.98
N GLY A 142 10.92 10.50 23.18
CA GLY A 142 11.60 11.60 23.86
C GLY A 142 12.74 12.23 23.06
N THR A 143 12.86 12.03 21.75
CA THR A 143 13.86 12.72 20.92
C THR A 143 13.26 13.86 20.09
N GLU A 144 14.06 14.88 19.82
CA GLU A 144 13.78 15.93 18.86
C GLU A 144 14.45 15.62 17.52
N VAL A 145 13.67 15.79 16.45
CA VAL A 145 14.11 15.52 15.09
C VAL A 145 14.78 16.76 14.53
N HIS A 146 16.05 16.65 14.18
CA HIS A 146 16.80 17.68 13.47
C HIS A 146 17.10 17.22 12.06
N VAL A 147 17.07 18.15 11.12
CA VAL A 147 17.27 17.84 9.71
C VAL A 147 18.31 18.75 9.07
N ARG A 148 18.99 18.17 8.09
CA ARG A 148 19.81 18.87 7.10
C ARG A 148 19.11 18.70 5.76
N ALA A 149 18.57 19.79 5.22
CA ALA A 149 17.90 19.84 3.93
C ALA A 149 18.84 20.48 2.90
N GLY A 150 19.25 19.71 1.88
CA GLY A 150 19.96 20.25 0.72
C GLY A 150 18.96 20.65 -0.35
N MET A 151 19.05 21.91 -0.81
CA MET A 151 18.13 22.52 -1.75
C MET A 151 18.62 22.39 -3.20
N SER A 152 17.72 22.55 -4.16
CA SER A 152 17.99 22.51 -5.61
C SER A 152 18.92 23.62 -6.08
N ASP A 153 18.92 24.75 -5.38
CA ASP A 153 19.80 25.87 -5.63
C ASP A 153 21.22 25.68 -5.05
N GLY A 154 21.48 24.54 -4.39
CA GLY A 154 22.76 24.20 -3.76
C GLY A 154 22.92 24.70 -2.32
N SER A 155 21.98 25.48 -1.78
CA SER A 155 21.99 25.88 -0.37
C SER A 155 21.66 24.70 0.55
N VAL A 156 22.11 24.76 1.80
CA VAL A 156 21.83 23.72 2.80
C VAL A 156 21.26 24.37 4.05
N TRP A 157 20.10 23.88 4.48
CA TRP A 157 19.40 24.35 5.67
C TRP A 157 19.48 23.33 6.80
N PHE A 158 19.66 23.83 8.02
CA PHE A 158 19.71 23.05 9.24
C PHE A 158 18.65 23.58 10.22
N GLY A 159 17.94 22.67 10.88
CA GLY A 159 16.93 23.05 11.86
C GLY A 159 16.28 21.87 12.57
N ARG A 160 15.54 22.18 13.64
CA ARG A 160 14.65 21.22 14.29
C ARG A 160 13.34 21.14 13.50
N VAL A 161 12.81 19.95 13.23
CA VAL A 161 11.52 19.80 12.56
C VAL A 161 10.40 20.21 13.51
N ALA A 162 9.67 21.27 13.17
CA ALA A 162 8.46 21.66 13.88
C ALA A 162 7.25 20.92 13.32
N GLU A 163 7.01 21.08 12.02
CA GLU A 163 5.87 20.52 11.30
C GLU A 163 6.25 20.16 9.86
N TYR A 164 5.42 19.35 9.22
CA TYR A 164 5.58 19.00 7.82
C TYR A 164 4.25 18.55 7.21
N SER A 165 4.07 18.78 5.91
CA SER A 165 2.90 18.29 5.17
C SER A 165 2.92 16.75 5.11
N PRO A 166 1.87 16.05 5.55
CA PRO A 166 1.82 14.58 5.54
C PRO A 166 1.61 13.99 4.14
N ASP A 167 1.44 14.83 3.11
CA ASP A 167 1.06 14.42 1.76
C ASP A 167 2.11 13.50 1.08
N LEU A 168 1.64 12.65 0.18
CA LEU A 168 2.44 11.76 -0.64
C LEU A 168 3.05 12.47 -1.86
N GLU A 169 2.42 13.52 -2.38
CA GLU A 169 2.94 14.29 -3.52
C GLU A 169 4.07 15.24 -3.08
N VAL A 170 5.16 15.29 -3.85
CA VAL A 170 6.36 16.10 -3.51
C VAL A 170 6.13 17.59 -3.78
N ALA A 171 5.30 17.93 -4.77
CA ALA A 171 5.05 19.30 -5.22
C ALA A 171 4.46 20.18 -4.12
N ASP A 172 3.53 19.64 -3.33
CA ASP A 172 2.80 20.38 -2.28
C ASP A 172 3.32 20.09 -0.87
N ARG A 173 4.51 19.47 -0.76
CA ARG A 173 5.13 19.23 0.54
C ARG A 173 5.76 20.49 1.08
N GLU A 174 5.59 20.72 2.38
CA GLU A 174 6.29 21.77 3.09
C GLU A 174 6.94 21.20 4.34
N LEU A 175 8.15 21.65 4.62
CA LEU A 175 8.92 21.30 5.81
C LEU A 175 9.15 22.57 6.62
N ILE A 176 8.63 22.60 7.84
CA ILE A 176 8.78 23.73 8.74
C ILE A 176 9.89 23.41 9.74
N LEU A 177 10.98 24.18 9.65
CA LEU A 177 12.09 24.14 10.57
C LEU A 177 11.90 25.19 11.66
N ALA A 178 12.22 24.85 12.89
CA ALA A 178 12.37 25.74 14.02
C ALA A 178 13.83 25.83 14.46
N GLN A 179 14.12 26.79 15.32
CA GLN A 179 15.43 26.92 15.95
C GLN A 179 15.92 25.62 16.62
N PRO A 180 17.25 25.39 16.63
CA PRO A 180 18.32 26.26 16.09
C PRO A 180 18.40 26.22 14.56
N LEU A 181 18.38 27.39 13.90
CA LEU A 181 18.43 27.51 12.44
C LEU A 181 19.84 27.90 11.98
N ALA A 182 20.35 27.20 10.97
CA ALA A 182 21.60 27.58 10.30
C ALA A 182 21.49 27.33 8.80
N THR A 183 22.27 28.09 8.03
CA THR A 183 22.31 27.97 6.57
C THR A 183 23.74 27.92 6.07
N LYS A 184 23.97 27.12 5.05
CA LYS A 184 25.19 27.12 4.26
C LYS A 184 24.83 27.60 2.85
N PRO A 185 25.39 28.73 2.39
CA PRO A 185 25.08 29.26 1.06
C PRO A 185 25.63 28.36 -0.05
N LYS A 186 25.27 28.72 -1.29
CA LYS A 186 25.58 27.95 -2.51
C LYS A 186 27.08 27.69 -2.68
N PRO A 187 27.48 26.61 -3.37
CA PRO A 187 28.89 26.22 -3.57
C PRO A 187 29.81 27.33 -4.07
N GLU A 188 29.33 28.23 -4.95
CA GLU A 188 30.11 29.34 -5.49
C GLU A 188 30.48 30.41 -4.45
N GLN A 189 29.71 30.51 -3.37
CA GLN A 189 29.98 31.40 -2.23
C GLN A 189 30.58 30.63 -1.04
N ASN A 190 30.94 29.37 -1.26
CA ASN A 190 31.25 28.41 -0.20
C ASN A 190 32.75 28.28 -0.03
N THR A 191 33.33 29.20 0.73
CA THR A 191 34.78 29.25 1.02
C THR A 191 35.25 28.15 1.99
N GLY A 192 34.51 27.04 2.10
CA GLY A 192 34.73 26.02 3.13
C GLY A 192 34.17 26.36 4.51
N GLU A 193 33.43 27.47 4.64
CA GLU A 193 32.90 27.95 5.92
C GLU A 193 31.91 26.98 6.59
N GLU A 194 31.94 27.00 7.92
CA GLU A 194 30.98 26.34 8.80
C GLU A 194 29.56 26.91 8.59
N PRO A 195 28.50 26.13 8.88
CA PRO A 195 27.12 26.61 8.76
C PRO A 195 26.91 27.89 9.57
N LYS A 196 26.44 28.97 8.91
CA LYS A 196 26.20 30.25 9.57
C LYS A 196 24.86 30.21 10.31
N PRO A 197 24.84 30.44 11.64
CA PRO A 197 23.58 30.48 12.38
C PRO A 197 22.74 31.67 11.91
N LEU A 198 21.42 31.47 11.82
CA LEU A 198 20.50 32.55 11.53
C LEU A 198 20.29 33.41 12.79
N PRO A 199 20.07 34.73 12.65
CA PRO A 199 19.74 35.58 13.79
C PRO A 199 18.46 35.14 14.50
N ASP A 200 18.42 35.28 15.82
CA ASP A 200 17.34 34.79 16.69
C ASP A 200 15.94 35.38 16.39
N ARG A 201 15.87 36.47 15.62
CA ARG A 201 14.61 37.05 15.14
C ARG A 201 13.82 36.13 14.22
N TRP A 202 14.48 35.14 13.61
CA TRP A 202 13.84 34.13 12.77
C TRP A 202 13.58 32.86 13.58
N THR A 203 12.30 32.61 13.89
CA THR A 203 11.90 31.44 14.70
C THR A 203 11.59 30.21 13.87
N TYR A 204 10.99 30.42 12.68
CA TYR A 204 10.58 29.35 11.77
C TYR A 204 11.05 29.62 10.35
N MET A 205 11.31 28.55 9.61
CA MET A 205 11.65 28.56 8.19
C MET A 205 10.79 27.52 7.48
N VAL A 206 10.11 27.92 6.41
CA VAL A 206 9.28 27.03 5.59
C VAL A 206 10.05 26.70 4.32
N LEU A 207 10.31 25.40 4.11
CA LEU A 207 10.99 24.88 2.93
C LEU A 207 9.99 24.13 2.05
N ARG A 208 9.96 24.45 0.76
CA ARG A 208 9.15 23.71 -0.21
C ARG A 208 9.81 22.36 -0.52
N GLY A 209 9.01 21.31 -0.49
CA GLY A 209 9.44 19.94 -0.73
C GLY A 209 9.93 19.71 -2.16
N SER A 210 9.40 20.43 -3.13
CA SER A 210 9.87 20.43 -4.53
C SER A 210 11.33 20.87 -4.66
N ASP A 211 11.79 21.71 -3.74
CA ASP A 211 13.11 22.33 -3.79
C ASP A 211 14.13 21.54 -2.96
N ILE A 212 13.70 20.55 -2.17
CA ILE A 212 14.58 19.71 -1.34
C ILE A 212 15.09 18.52 -2.18
N VAL A 213 16.38 18.55 -2.52
CA VAL A 213 17.06 17.46 -3.25
C VAL A 213 17.54 16.36 -2.32
N SER A 214 17.92 16.71 -1.08
CA SER A 214 18.36 15.72 -0.08
C SER A 214 17.90 16.09 1.32
N LEU A 215 17.61 15.09 2.13
CA LEU A 215 17.20 15.27 3.51
C LEU A 215 17.89 14.24 4.40
N ALA A 216 18.74 14.70 5.32
CA ALA A 216 19.34 13.87 6.35
C ALA A 216 18.69 14.18 7.70
N VAL A 217 18.42 13.15 8.50
CA VAL A 217 17.70 13.24 9.76
C VAL A 217 18.61 12.78 10.91
N SER A 218 18.65 13.55 11.99
CA SER A 218 19.32 13.19 13.23
C SER A 218 18.35 13.32 14.40
N TYR A 219 18.42 12.38 15.34
CA TYR A 219 17.61 12.40 16.56
C TYR A 219 18.49 12.88 17.70
N ARG A 220 18.03 13.90 18.42
CA ARG A 220 18.76 14.47 19.57
C ARG A 220 17.88 14.41 20.80
N ALA A 221 18.48 14.31 21.98
CA ALA A 221 17.73 14.51 23.22
C ALA A 221 17.11 15.93 23.23
N PRO A 222 15.94 16.13 23.85
CA PRO A 222 15.30 17.43 23.89
C PRO A 222 16.22 18.39 24.64
N ARG A 223 16.42 19.59 24.11
CA ARG A 223 17.02 20.65 24.91
C ARG A 223 16.06 20.97 26.05
N VAL A 224 16.51 20.74 27.27
CA VAL A 224 15.84 21.30 28.45
C VAL A 224 16.17 22.79 28.42
N ASP A 225 15.34 23.57 27.74
CA ASP A 225 15.46 25.03 27.78
C ASP A 225 15.11 25.50 29.20
N GLU A 226 16.14 25.71 30.02
CA GLU A 226 16.05 26.39 31.32
C GLU A 226 15.70 27.88 31.20
N SER A 227 15.87 28.47 30.03
CA SER A 227 15.70 29.90 29.77
C SER A 227 14.28 30.34 29.42
N LEU A 228 13.32 29.42 29.24
CA LEU A 228 11.92 29.81 28.98
C LEU A 228 11.22 30.20 30.29
N PRO A 229 10.69 31.44 30.41
CA PRO A 229 10.00 31.88 31.62
C PRO A 229 8.82 30.95 31.94
N ALA A 230 8.63 30.64 33.22
CA ALA A 230 7.75 29.57 33.72
C ALA A 230 6.30 29.58 33.17
N HIS A 231 5.80 30.74 32.72
CA HIS A 231 4.47 30.87 32.11
C HIS A 231 4.38 30.25 30.70
N LYS A 232 5.46 30.26 29.89
CA LYS A 232 5.49 29.61 28.57
C LYS A 232 5.71 28.10 28.66
N ARG A 233 6.39 27.63 29.72
CA ARG A 233 6.51 26.19 30.03
C ARG A 233 5.15 25.53 30.22
N ARG A 234 4.18 26.23 30.83
CA ARG A 234 2.81 25.72 31.00
C ARG A 234 2.03 25.62 29.69
N LEU A 235 2.17 26.58 28.76
CA LEU A 235 1.50 26.48 27.46
C LEU A 235 2.09 25.35 26.60
N GLY A 236 3.42 25.21 26.53
CA GLY A 236 4.07 24.14 25.77
C GLY A 236 3.69 22.74 26.26
N GLN A 237 3.59 22.55 27.59
CA GLN A 237 3.14 21.29 28.19
C GLN A 237 1.65 21.01 27.95
N LEU A 238 0.79 22.04 27.89
CA LEU A 238 -0.65 21.89 27.58
C LEU A 238 -0.89 21.50 26.11
N PHE A 239 -0.04 21.93 25.18
CA PHE A 239 -0.14 21.51 23.77
C PHE A 239 0.60 20.20 23.46
N SER A 240 1.62 19.82 24.25
CA SER A 240 2.28 18.52 24.12
C SER A 240 1.51 17.36 24.76
N SER A 241 0.52 17.66 25.62
CA SER A 241 -0.30 16.67 26.33
C SER A 241 -1.67 16.43 25.68
N ARG A 242 -1.87 16.84 24.41
CA ARG A 242 -3.00 16.27 23.64
C ARG A 242 -2.80 14.75 23.59
N PRO A 243 -3.75 13.95 24.10
CA PRO A 243 -3.65 12.51 24.00
C PRO A 243 -3.60 12.16 22.52
N ARG A 244 -2.51 11.52 22.09
CA ARG A 244 -2.45 10.90 20.77
C ARG A 244 -3.69 10.01 20.66
N PRO A 245 -4.49 10.10 19.58
CA PRO A 245 -5.56 9.15 19.37
C PRO A 245 -4.91 7.77 19.36
N ARG A 246 -5.12 7.00 20.43
CA ARG A 246 -4.90 5.57 20.46
C ARG A 246 -5.84 5.03 19.40
N GLY A 247 -5.31 4.82 18.20
CA GLY A 247 -5.92 3.96 17.20
C GLY A 247 -6.01 2.57 17.79
N ALA A 248 -7.09 2.34 18.54
CA ALA A 248 -7.56 1.04 18.95
C ALA A 248 -8.06 0.32 17.70
N LEU A 249 -7.13 -0.25 16.95
CA LEU A 249 -7.33 -1.48 16.22
C LEU A 249 -6.20 -2.41 16.63
N GLN A 250 -6.29 -2.87 17.88
CA GLN A 250 -5.66 -4.12 18.26
C GLN A 250 -6.18 -5.18 17.30
N ALA A 251 -5.27 -5.66 16.47
CA ALA A 251 -5.41 -6.93 15.81
C ALA A 251 -5.80 -7.98 16.85
N THR A 252 -6.99 -8.54 16.71
CA THR A 252 -7.42 -9.78 17.35
C THR A 252 -6.50 -10.89 16.84
N ARG A 253 -5.34 -11.01 17.47
CA ARG A 253 -4.42 -12.12 17.30
C ARG A 253 -4.93 -13.22 18.21
N THR A 254 -5.91 -13.98 17.71
CA THR A 254 -6.39 -15.19 18.36
C THR A 254 -5.21 -16.17 18.47
N ARG A 255 -4.67 -16.26 19.68
CA ARG A 255 -3.77 -17.33 20.11
C ARG A 255 -4.53 -18.64 19.99
N LEU A 256 -4.21 -19.46 18.99
CA LEU A 256 -4.47 -20.89 19.06
C LEU A 256 -3.39 -21.50 19.97
N SER A 257 -3.87 -21.92 21.13
CA SER A 257 -3.17 -22.70 22.13
C SER A 257 -2.45 -23.91 21.51
N THR A 258 -1.14 -23.95 21.73
CA THR A 258 -0.29 -25.13 21.61
C THR A 258 -0.83 -26.22 22.54
N ILE A 259 -1.54 -27.20 21.97
CA ILE A 259 -1.83 -28.47 22.65
C ILE A 259 -0.50 -29.24 22.72
N ARG A 260 0.06 -29.36 23.93
CA ARG A 260 1.13 -30.31 24.24
C ARG A 260 0.55 -31.71 24.13
N LEU A 261 1.03 -32.49 23.17
CA LEU A 261 0.90 -33.95 23.18
C LEU A 261 2.06 -34.56 24.00
N PRO A 262 1.81 -35.63 24.75
CA PRO A 262 2.81 -36.28 25.59
C PRO A 262 3.85 -37.04 24.74
N ARG A 263 5.08 -36.98 25.25
CA ARG A 263 6.30 -37.58 24.73
C ARG A 263 6.24 -39.10 24.90
N LEU A 264 6.05 -39.84 23.80
CA LEU A 264 6.25 -41.29 23.76
C LEU A 264 7.67 -41.58 23.28
N THR A 265 8.44 -42.13 24.20
CA THR A 265 9.72 -42.83 24.06
C THR A 265 9.59 -44.04 23.14
N ALA A 266 10.48 -44.18 22.15
CA ALA A 266 11.02 -45.47 21.70
C ALA A 266 12.22 -45.29 20.74
N ALA A 267 13.34 -45.94 21.13
CA ALA A 267 14.35 -46.62 20.32
C ALA A 267 15.10 -45.89 19.17
N GLY A 268 16.43 -45.77 19.34
CA GLY A 268 17.38 -45.70 18.21
C GLY A 268 17.75 -47.11 17.69
N PRO A 269 18.93 -47.28 17.09
CA PRO A 269 19.30 -47.01 15.68
C PRO A 269 19.63 -48.33 14.93
N PRO A 270 20.12 -48.35 13.66
CA PRO A 270 21.55 -48.11 13.32
C PRO A 270 21.76 -47.32 12.00
N GLN A 271 22.79 -46.46 11.89
CA GLN A 271 24.10 -46.72 11.27
C GLN A 271 24.10 -47.53 9.96
N ALA A 272 24.51 -46.88 8.86
CA ALA A 272 25.17 -47.51 7.72
C ALA A 272 26.17 -46.51 7.11
N GLU A 273 27.44 -46.92 7.15
CA GLU A 273 28.62 -46.32 6.52
C GLU A 273 28.68 -46.60 5.01
N ALA A 274 29.74 -46.06 4.39
CA ALA A 274 30.35 -46.38 3.08
C ALA A 274 29.81 -45.56 1.89
N SER A 275 30.61 -45.07 0.94
CA SER A 275 32.05 -45.19 0.74
C SER A 275 32.53 -44.17 -0.30
N GLN A 276 33.84 -43.97 -0.30
CA GLN A 276 34.68 -43.17 -1.18
C GLN A 276 34.62 -43.55 -2.67
N ALA A 277 34.88 -42.56 -3.55
CA ALA A 277 35.77 -42.58 -4.73
C ALA A 277 35.55 -41.25 -5.48
N GLY A 278 36.51 -40.49 -6.01
CA GLY A 278 37.88 -40.77 -6.40
C GLY A 278 38.11 -40.17 -7.80
N GLY A 279 39.18 -39.40 -7.98
CA GLY A 279 39.70 -38.95 -9.30
C GLY A 279 39.05 -37.68 -9.87
N GLY A 280 39.75 -36.76 -10.51
CA GLY A 280 41.13 -36.72 -10.96
C GLY A 280 41.41 -35.36 -11.59
N THR A 281 42.69 -35.02 -11.64
CA THR A 281 43.34 -33.86 -12.23
C THR A 281 43.03 -33.67 -13.72
N ASP A 282 43.10 -32.43 -14.23
CA ASP A 282 44.08 -32.01 -15.26
C ASP A 282 43.76 -30.65 -15.94
N ALA A 283 44.83 -29.87 -16.08
CA ALA A 283 45.18 -28.98 -17.20
C ALA A 283 44.39 -27.67 -17.50
N GLU A 284 44.99 -26.55 -17.06
CA GLU A 284 45.21 -25.32 -17.87
C GLU A 284 46.14 -25.61 -19.09
N PRO A 285 46.46 -24.67 -20.00
CA PRO A 285 45.76 -23.48 -20.49
C PRO A 285 45.75 -23.41 -22.05
N GLY A 286 44.91 -22.55 -22.64
CA GLY A 286 44.79 -22.42 -24.10
C GLY A 286 44.55 -20.98 -24.57
N THR A 287 45.62 -20.37 -25.04
CA THR A 287 45.78 -19.09 -25.75
C THR A 287 44.92 -18.88 -27.01
N GLY A 288 44.57 -17.62 -27.28
CA GLY A 288 44.19 -17.07 -28.60
C GLY A 288 43.42 -15.76 -28.41
N ARG A 289 43.94 -14.54 -28.58
CA ARG A 289 44.66 -13.87 -29.69
C ARG A 289 43.81 -13.75 -30.98
N GLY A 290 43.35 -12.53 -31.24
CA GLY A 290 42.74 -12.04 -32.48
C GLY A 290 41.94 -10.77 -32.14
N GLY A 291 42.41 -9.55 -32.42
CA GLY A 291 42.56 -8.96 -33.75
C GLY A 291 41.42 -7.94 -33.90
N ALA A 292 41.64 -6.64 -33.69
CA ALA A 292 42.18 -5.66 -34.64
C ALA A 292 41.23 -5.31 -35.81
N GLY A 293 40.96 -4.00 -35.95
CA GLY A 293 40.38 -3.36 -37.14
C GLY A 293 38.88 -3.07 -37.01
N GLY A 294 38.39 -1.86 -37.24
CA GLY A 294 39.03 -0.62 -37.69
C GLY A 294 37.94 0.43 -37.99
N GLN A 295 38.40 1.68 -37.97
CA GLN A 295 37.83 2.90 -38.59
C GLN A 295 36.38 3.28 -38.30
#